data_AF-A0A545BI92-F1
#
_entry.id   AF-A0A545BI92-F1
#
_cell.length_a   1.000
_cell.length_b   1.000
_cell.length_c   1.000
_cell.angle_alpha   90.00
_cell.angle_beta   90.00
_cell.angle_gamma   90.00
#
_symmetry.space_group_name_H-M   'P 1'
#
loop_
_entity.id
_entity.type
_entity.pdbx_description
1 polymer ?
#
loop_
_entity_poly.entity_id
_entity_poly.type
_entity_poly.pdbx_seq_one_letter_code
_entity_poly.pdbx_strand_id
1 'polypeptide(L)'
;MPKTFAGHLGGWFTDYVKSLDDYLFDIDDRPSNGELRFWIGFQVALVGGGSYALPLFALHWVGVRQWALVVIPLLCAAGAVWWLVTTLRRRGVATKVIYRAHGGNPAGTSDFLFGQVAYEITEDGRWKWPTPSSGE
;
A
#
# COMPACT_ATOMS: atom_id res chain seq x y z
N MET A 1 -1.78 -2.73 61.16
CA MET A 1 -1.28 -2.00 59.99
C MET A 1 -1.76 -2.72 58.73
N PRO A 2 -2.67 -2.14 57.93
CA PRO A 2 -3.14 -2.78 56.70
C PRO A 2 -2.17 -2.47 55.55
N LYS A 3 -1.72 -3.51 54.84
CA LYS A 3 -0.93 -3.36 53.62
C LYS A 3 -1.87 -2.98 52.47
N THR A 4 -1.50 -1.91 51.79
CA THR A 4 -2.19 -1.27 50.66
C THR A 4 -2.30 -2.22 49.46
N PHE A 5 -3.54 -2.59 49.13
CA PHE A 5 -3.95 -3.37 47.95
C PHE A 5 -4.07 -2.48 46.69
N ALA A 6 -3.09 -1.59 46.44
CA ALA A 6 -3.20 -0.58 45.36
C ALA A 6 -2.37 -0.90 44.10
N GLY A 7 -1.56 -1.97 44.10
CA GLY A 7 -0.59 -2.23 43.03
C GLY A 7 -1.08 -3.09 41.85
N HIS A 8 -2.22 -3.78 41.96
CA HIS A 8 -2.55 -4.85 41.01
C HIS A 8 -3.43 -4.42 39.82
N LEU A 9 -4.12 -3.27 39.92
CA LEU A 9 -4.98 -2.74 38.85
C LEU A 9 -4.23 -1.87 37.84
N GLY A 10 -3.12 -1.24 38.26
CA GLY A 10 -2.29 -0.42 37.37
C GLY A 10 -1.56 -1.26 36.31
N GLY A 11 -1.06 -2.44 36.70
CA GLY A 11 -0.31 -3.34 35.81
C GLY A 11 -1.15 -3.89 34.65
N TRP A 12 -2.37 -4.36 34.92
CA TRP A 12 -3.24 -4.92 33.88
C TRP A 12 -3.74 -3.86 32.89
N PHE A 13 -3.99 -2.63 33.34
CA PHE A 13 -4.32 -1.52 32.43
C PHE A 13 -3.14 -1.12 31.56
N THR A 14 -1.93 -1.02 32.12
CA THR A 14 -0.73 -0.73 31.32
C THR A 14 -0.41 -1.86 30.35
N ASP A 15 -0.56 -3.12 30.75
CA ASP A 15 -0.32 -4.28 29.87
C ASP A 15 -1.40 -4.39 28.78
N TYR A 16 -2.66 -4.05 29.10
CA TYR A 16 -3.75 -4.01 28.13
C TYR A 16 -3.56 -2.88 27.11
N VAL A 17 -3.24 -1.65 27.55
CA VAL A 17 -2.94 -0.51 26.67
C VAL A 17 -1.73 -0.82 25.80
N LYS A 18 -0.67 -1.41 26.37
CA LYS A 18 0.51 -1.85 25.60
C LYS A 18 0.18 -2.94 24.58
N SER A 19 -0.74 -3.85 24.91
CA SER A 19 -1.20 -4.89 23.97
C SER A 19 -2.08 -4.33 22.85
N LEU A 20 -2.87 -3.29 23.11
CA LEU A 20 -3.70 -2.61 22.13
C LEU A 20 -2.84 -1.73 21.19
N ASP A 21 -1.83 -1.07 21.77
CA ASP A 21 -0.78 -0.32 21.07
C ASP A 21 0.30 -1.21 20.43
N ASP A 22 0.26 -2.52 20.63
CA ASP A 22 1.00 -3.47 19.79
C ASP A 22 0.09 -3.99 18.67
N TYR A 23 -1.22 -4.18 18.94
CA TYR A 23 -2.21 -4.67 17.95
C TYR A 23 -2.46 -3.71 16.78
N LEU A 24 -2.60 -2.40 17.05
CA LEU A 24 -2.79 -1.35 16.02
C LEU A 24 -1.57 -1.13 15.13
N PHE A 25 -0.43 -1.69 15.53
CA PHE A 25 0.89 -1.43 14.97
C PHE A 25 1.53 -2.70 14.38
N ASP A 26 0.96 -3.86 14.68
CA ASP A 26 1.36 -5.15 14.13
C ASP A 26 0.94 -5.26 12.66
N ILE A 27 1.67 -6.10 11.92
CA ILE A 27 1.45 -6.33 10.49
C ILE A 27 0.09 -6.98 10.20
N ASP A 28 -0.63 -7.41 11.23
CA ASP A 28 -1.93 -8.06 11.15
C ASP A 28 -3.09 -7.07 10.91
N ASP A 29 -2.91 -5.79 11.24
CA ASP A 29 -3.90 -4.72 11.00
C ASP A 29 -3.76 -4.06 9.61
N ARG A 30 -2.86 -4.60 8.77
CA ARG A 30 -2.69 -4.11 7.39
C ARG A 30 -3.95 -4.38 6.56
N PRO A 31 -4.22 -3.55 5.53
CA PRO A 31 -5.21 -3.88 4.51
C PRO A 31 -4.97 -5.29 3.97
N SER A 32 -6.05 -6.05 3.78
CA SER A 32 -5.92 -7.44 3.36
C SER A 32 -5.14 -7.54 2.04
N ASN A 33 -4.37 -8.63 1.88
CA ASN A 33 -3.66 -8.87 0.61
C ASN A 33 -4.62 -8.87 -0.60
N GLY A 34 -5.89 -9.22 -0.40
CA GLY A 34 -6.93 -9.17 -1.43
C GLY A 34 -7.27 -7.73 -1.86
N GLU A 35 -7.47 -6.84 -0.89
CA GLU A 35 -7.76 -5.43 -1.13
C GLU A 35 -6.60 -4.71 -1.83
N LEU A 36 -5.37 -4.94 -1.37
CA LEU A 36 -4.17 -4.40 -2.03
C LEU A 36 -4.06 -4.90 -3.48
N ARG A 37 -4.27 -6.20 -3.73
CA ARG A 37 -4.26 -6.76 -5.09
C ARG A 37 -5.36 -6.17 -5.97
N PHE A 38 -6.54 -5.93 -5.41
CA PHE A 38 -7.63 -5.28 -6.12
C PHE A 38 -7.23 -3.87 -6.57
N TRP A 39 -6.68 -3.05 -5.67
CA TRP A 39 -6.24 -1.70 -5.99
C TRP A 39 -5.08 -1.67 -7.00
N ILE A 40 -4.15 -2.63 -6.93
CA ILE A 40 -3.13 -2.82 -7.99
C ILE A 40 -3.81 -3.08 -9.33
N GLY A 41 -4.74 -4.04 -9.38
CA GLY A 41 -5.46 -4.39 -10.59
C GLY A 41 -6.23 -3.21 -11.16
N PHE A 42 -6.88 -2.43 -10.30
CA PHE A 42 -7.62 -1.22 -10.68
C PHE A 42 -6.70 -0.14 -11.27
N GLN A 43 -5.55 0.14 -10.62
CA GLN A 43 -4.56 1.09 -11.14
C GLN A 43 -3.97 0.63 -12.47
N VAL A 44 -3.68 -0.66 -12.62
CA VAL A 44 -3.20 -1.26 -13.88
C VAL A 44 -4.24 -1.11 -14.99
N ALA A 45 -5.53 -1.35 -14.69
CA ALA A 45 -6.61 -1.20 -15.65
C ALA A 45 -6.79 0.26 -16.10
N LEU A 46 -6.75 1.22 -15.17
CA LEU A 46 -6.86 2.65 -15.50
C LEU A 46 -5.67 3.15 -16.31
N VAL A 47 -4.45 2.86 -15.87
CA VAL A 47 -3.23 3.29 -16.56
C VAL A 47 -3.11 2.61 -17.92
N GLY A 48 -3.28 1.29 -17.97
CA GLY A 48 -3.23 0.53 -19.23
C GLY A 48 -4.32 0.96 -20.20
N GLY A 49 -5.56 1.10 -19.74
CA GLY A 49 -6.69 1.54 -20.55
C GLY A 49 -6.53 2.97 -21.06
N GLY A 50 -6.12 3.91 -20.21
CA GLY A 50 -5.88 5.30 -20.60
C GLY A 50 -4.71 5.43 -21.59
N SER A 51 -3.59 4.74 -21.33
CA SER A 51 -2.42 4.73 -22.21
C SER A 51 -2.64 3.97 -23.51
N TYR A 52 -3.70 3.17 -23.64
CA TYR A 52 -4.16 2.60 -24.90
C TYR A 52 -5.12 3.56 -25.64
N ALA A 53 -6.15 4.04 -24.95
CA ALA A 53 -7.24 4.81 -25.57
C ALA A 53 -6.77 6.16 -26.13
N LEU A 54 -5.90 6.88 -25.40
CA LEU A 54 -5.39 8.18 -25.83
C LEU A 54 -4.61 8.13 -27.15
N PRO A 55 -3.57 7.30 -27.30
CA PRO A 55 -2.86 7.19 -28.57
C PRO A 55 -3.74 6.59 -29.66
N LEU A 56 -4.64 5.65 -29.35
CA LEU A 56 -5.58 5.12 -30.35
C LEU A 56 -6.44 6.24 -30.94
N PHE A 57 -7.03 7.08 -30.09
CA PHE A 57 -7.86 8.20 -30.50
C PHE A 57 -7.06 9.20 -31.34
N ALA A 58 -5.86 9.59 -30.90
CA ALA A 58 -4.99 10.50 -31.63
C ALA A 58 -4.58 9.94 -33.01
N LEU A 59 -4.16 8.68 -33.07
CA LEU A 59 -3.71 8.02 -34.30
C LEU A 59 -4.86 7.82 -35.29
N HIS A 60 -6.06 7.51 -34.80
CA HIS A 60 -7.25 7.41 -35.65
C HIS A 60 -7.52 8.72 -36.40
N TRP A 61 -7.40 9.86 -35.71
CA TRP A 61 -7.64 11.17 -36.31
C TRP A 61 -6.57 11.60 -37.32
N VAL A 62 -5.33 11.13 -37.16
CA VAL A 62 -4.21 11.41 -38.07
C VAL A 62 -4.23 10.52 -39.32
N GLY A 63 -5.14 9.55 -39.39
CA GLY A 63 -5.30 8.68 -40.57
C GLY A 63 -4.12 7.74 -40.79
N VAL A 64 -3.50 7.25 -39.71
CA VAL A 64 -2.36 6.32 -39.82
C VAL A 64 -2.77 4.94 -40.34
N ARG A 65 -1.78 4.15 -40.78
CA ARG A 65 -1.99 2.78 -41.25
C ARG A 65 -2.64 1.91 -40.17
N GLN A 66 -3.50 0.98 -40.58
CA GLN A 66 -4.29 0.13 -39.66
C GLN A 66 -3.44 -0.65 -38.64
N TRP A 67 -2.26 -1.15 -39.03
CA TRP A 67 -1.37 -1.84 -38.09
C TRP A 67 -0.88 -0.94 -36.96
N ALA A 68 -0.69 0.36 -37.22
CA ALA A 68 -0.20 1.32 -36.24
C ALA A 68 -1.26 1.67 -35.19
N LEU A 69 -2.54 1.60 -35.55
CA LEU A 69 -3.68 1.75 -34.63
C LEU A 69 -3.72 0.64 -33.58
N VAL A 70 -3.10 -0.51 -33.84
CA VAL A 70 -3.04 -1.61 -32.90
C VAL A 70 -1.71 -1.60 -32.15
N VAL A 71 -0.59 -1.55 -32.87
CA VAL A 71 0.74 -1.73 -32.28
C VAL A 71 1.12 -0.58 -31.36
N ILE A 72 0.92 0.67 -31.77
CA ILE A 72 1.38 1.82 -30.98
C ILE A 72 0.60 1.93 -29.65
N PRO A 73 -0.74 1.88 -29.63
CA PRO A 73 -1.49 1.87 -28.37
C PRO A 73 -1.15 0.71 -27.44
N LEU A 74 -0.93 -0.50 -27.99
CA LEU A 74 -0.51 -1.64 -27.18
C LEU A 74 0.86 -1.43 -26.54
N LEU A 75 1.82 -0.88 -27.28
CA LEU A 75 3.15 -0.56 -26.74
C LEU A 75 3.08 0.53 -25.67
N CYS A 76 2.26 1.57 -25.86
CA CYS A 76 2.03 2.60 -24.85
C CYS A 76 1.43 2.02 -23.57
N ALA A 77 0.40 1.17 -23.68
CA ALA A 77 -0.21 0.49 -22.55
C ALA A 77 0.79 -0.42 -21.81
N ALA A 78 1.53 -1.24 -22.54
CA ALA A 78 2.54 -2.13 -21.96
C ALA A 78 3.65 -1.34 -21.25
N GLY A 79 4.15 -0.26 -21.86
CA GLY A 79 5.15 0.62 -21.26
C GLY A 79 4.65 1.31 -19.99
N ALA A 80 3.40 1.79 -19.99
CA ALA A 80 2.81 2.45 -18.83
C ALA A 80 2.56 1.48 -17.67
N VAL A 81 2.08 0.26 -17.95
CA VAL A 81 1.92 -0.80 -16.93
C VAL A 81 3.28 -1.20 -16.38
N TRP A 82 4.30 -1.39 -17.23
CA TRP A 82 5.66 -1.69 -16.79
C TRP A 82 6.22 -0.58 -15.89
N TRP A 83 6.03 0.68 -16.26
CA TRP A 83 6.45 1.84 -15.47
C TRP A 83 5.73 1.88 -14.10
N LEU A 84 4.43 1.62 -14.06
CA LEU A 84 3.66 1.56 -12.82
C LEU A 84 4.18 0.45 -11.89
N VAL A 85 4.34 -0.77 -12.41
CA VAL A 85 4.83 -1.93 -11.66
C VAL A 85 6.24 -1.66 -11.10
N THR A 86 7.14 -1.12 -11.92
CA THR A 86 8.50 -0.81 -11.48
C THR A 86 8.53 0.31 -10.44
N THR A 87 7.67 1.31 -10.57
CA THR A 87 7.52 2.41 -9.59
C THR A 87 6.98 1.90 -8.26
N LEU A 88 5.92 1.08 -8.27
CA LEU A 88 5.35 0.46 -7.06
C LEU A 88 6.38 -0.41 -6.35
N ARG A 89 7.15 -1.21 -7.09
CA ARG A 89 8.22 -2.02 -6.52
C ARG A 89 9.31 -1.15 -5.86
N ARG A 90 9.76 -0.09 -6.53
CA ARG A 90 10.78 0.82 -5.99
C ARG A 90 10.31 1.54 -4.72
N ARG A 91 9.08 2.06 -4.74
CA ARG A 91 8.43 2.66 -3.57
C ARG A 91 8.37 1.65 -2.43
N GLY A 92 7.92 0.44 -2.73
CA GLY A 92 7.81 -0.64 -1.76
C GLY A 92 9.09 -1.00 -1.04
N VAL A 93 10.20 -1.07 -1.76
CA VAL A 93 11.52 -1.29 -1.15
C VAL A 93 11.88 -0.14 -0.19
N ALA A 94 11.65 1.12 -0.59
CA ALA A 94 11.92 2.28 0.25
C ALA A 94 11.02 2.30 1.50
N THR A 95 9.72 2.11 1.33
CA THR A 95 8.72 2.03 2.41
C THR A 95 9.08 0.93 3.41
N LYS A 96 9.51 -0.25 2.95
CA LYS A 96 9.91 -1.37 3.81
C LYS A 96 11.15 -1.07 4.65
N VAL A 97 12.10 -0.30 4.11
CA VAL A 97 13.28 0.16 4.87
C VAL A 97 12.85 1.10 5.99
N ILE A 98 11.93 2.02 5.70
CA ILE A 98 11.38 2.95 6.69
C ILE A 98 10.59 2.18 7.77
N TYR A 99 9.77 1.21 7.38
CA TYR A 99 9.03 0.37 8.32
C TYR A 99 9.96 -0.37 9.30
N ARG A 100 11.06 -0.96 8.81
CA ARG A 100 12.08 -1.59 9.66
C ARG A 100 12.76 -0.60 10.59
N ALA A 101 13.06 0.60 10.11
CA ALA A 101 13.73 1.63 10.91
C ALA A 101 12.89 2.09 12.10
N HIS A 102 11.55 2.00 12.00
CA HIS A 102 10.61 2.36 13.05
C HIS A 102 10.11 1.15 13.86
N GLY A 103 10.87 0.04 13.87
CA GLY A 103 10.62 -1.11 14.73
C GLY A 103 9.69 -2.19 14.16
N GLY A 104 9.20 -2.03 12.93
CA GLY A 104 8.29 -2.98 12.29
C GLY A 104 8.95 -4.25 11.76
N ASN A 105 8.27 -5.40 11.90
CA ASN A 105 8.72 -6.67 11.31
C ASN A 105 8.07 -6.89 9.93
N PRO A 106 8.82 -6.83 8.81
CA PRO A 106 8.26 -6.93 7.45
C PRO A 106 7.90 -8.35 7.01
N ALA A 107 8.03 -9.36 7.87
CA ALA A 107 7.78 -10.75 7.53
C ALA A 107 6.33 -10.93 7.04
N GLY A 108 6.14 -11.61 5.90
CA GLY A 108 4.81 -11.90 5.35
C GLY A 108 4.20 -10.84 4.41
N THR A 109 4.92 -9.76 4.09
CA THR A 109 4.47 -8.73 3.14
C THR A 109 5.47 -8.55 1.99
N SER A 110 4.97 -8.59 0.74
CA SER A 110 5.79 -8.37 -0.45
C SER A 110 6.09 -6.88 -0.66
N ASP A 111 7.24 -6.56 -1.26
CA ASP A 111 7.64 -5.17 -1.54
C ASP A 111 6.57 -4.43 -2.34
N PHE A 112 5.91 -5.13 -3.28
CA PHE A 112 4.88 -4.54 -4.11
C PHE A 112 3.67 -4.03 -3.31
N LEU A 113 3.34 -4.71 -2.21
CA LEU A 113 2.24 -4.33 -1.32
C LEU A 113 2.64 -3.15 -0.44
N PHE A 114 3.87 -3.13 0.08
CA PHE A 114 4.42 -1.95 0.76
C PHE A 114 4.41 -0.71 -0.15
N GLY A 115 4.58 -0.87 -1.46
CA GLY A 115 4.58 0.22 -2.43
C GLY A 115 3.23 0.93 -2.59
N GLN A 116 2.15 0.32 -2.11
CA GLN A 116 0.81 0.88 -2.13
C GLN A 116 0.34 1.45 -0.80
N VAL A 117 1.01 1.15 0.29
CA VAL A 117 0.58 1.55 1.63
C VAL A 117 0.90 3.03 1.83
N ALA A 118 -0.14 3.83 2.05
CA ALA A 118 0.01 5.14 2.66
C ALA A 118 0.23 4.94 4.15
N TYR A 119 1.31 5.47 4.71
CA TYR A 119 1.64 5.33 6.11
C TYR A 119 1.77 6.70 6.76
N GLU A 120 1.57 6.72 8.07
CA GLU A 120 1.80 7.89 8.90
C GLU A 120 2.83 7.54 9.96
N ILE A 121 3.69 8.49 10.31
CA ILE A 121 4.59 8.36 11.46
C ILE A 121 3.94 9.15 12.60
N THR A 122 3.58 8.47 13.67
CA THR A 122 2.98 9.08 14.86
C THR A 122 3.98 10.06 15.51
N GLU A 123 3.51 11.00 16.33
CA GLU A 123 4.37 11.93 17.08
C GLU A 123 5.43 11.21 17.94
N ASP A 124 5.12 9.98 18.38
CA ASP A 124 6.04 9.09 19.12
C ASP A 124 7.11 8.41 18.23
N GLY A 125 7.15 8.73 16.94
CA GLY A 125 8.11 8.19 15.98
C GLY A 125 7.83 6.74 15.58
N ARG A 126 6.62 6.22 15.80
CA ARG A 126 6.25 4.85 15.41
C ARG A 126 5.51 4.82 14.07
N TRP A 127 5.64 3.71 13.36
CA TRP A 127 4.93 3.48 12.12
C TRP A 127 3.47 3.15 12.38
N LYS A 128 2.55 3.89 11.75
CA LYS A 128 1.12 3.61 11.79
C LYS A 128 0.63 3.14 10.42
N TRP A 129 0.00 1.96 10.39
CA TRP A 129 -0.69 1.47 9.21
C TRP A 129 -1.93 2.32 8.93
N PRO A 130 -2.31 2.52 7.65
CA PRO A 130 -3.55 3.19 7.32
C PRO A 130 -4.69 2.33 7.87
N THR A 131 -5.47 2.89 8.79
CA THR A 131 -6.67 2.22 9.27
C THR A 131 -7.56 1.95 8.06
N PRO A 132 -8.01 0.70 7.83
CA PRO A 132 -9.07 0.48 6.85
C PRO A 132 -10.22 1.39 7.25
N SER A 133 -10.76 2.17 6.32
CA SER A 133 -12.01 2.90 6.58
C SER A 133 -13.03 1.83 6.92
N SER A 134 -13.34 1.67 8.21
CA SER A 134 -14.52 0.93 8.63
C SER A 134 -15.67 1.57 7.90
N GLY A 135 -16.20 0.85 6.91
CA GLY A 135 -17.45 1.22 6.26
C GLY A 135 -18.53 1.18 7.34
N GLU A 136 -18.86 2.35 7.84
CA GLU A 136 -20.18 2.66 8.39
C GLU A 136 -20.95 3.50 7.35
#